data_AF-A0A970CNE1-F1
#
_entry.id   AF-A0A970CNE1-F1
#
_cell.length_a   1.000
_cell.length_b   1.000
_cell.length_c   1.000
_cell.angle_alpha   90.00
_cell.angle_beta   90.00
_cell.angle_gamma   90.00
#
_symmetry.space_group_name_H-M   'P 1'
#
loop_
_entity.id
_entity.type
_entity.pdbx_description
1 polymer ?
#
loop_
_entity_poly.entity_id
_entity_poly.type
_entity_poly.pdbx_seq_one_letter_code
_entity_poly.pdbx_strand_id
1 'polypeptide(L)'
;MDKKHHNLPPNNQIGLLIQCILVFFVIVYIIISAFESVFLIPTQIITSLLMFVMAYNNHKIFKSKGMTYAYLITGIIILLIVIGGLLK
;
A
#
# COMPACT_ATOMS: atom_id res chain seq x y z
N MET A 1 9.81 -20.01 22.25
CA MET A 1 9.79 -18.54 22.09
C MET A 1 11.14 -18.11 21.55
N ASP A 2 11.25 -18.01 20.22
CA ASP A 2 12.53 -17.77 19.55
C ASP A 2 12.80 -16.25 19.46
N LYS A 3 13.80 -15.77 20.19
CA LYS A 3 14.19 -14.36 20.32
C LYS A 3 15.04 -13.90 19.11
N LYS A 4 14.50 -13.98 17.89
CA LYS A 4 15.22 -13.58 16.65
C LYS A 4 14.72 -12.28 15.99
N HIS A 5 13.95 -11.46 16.70
CA HIS A 5 13.29 -10.29 16.10
C HIS A 5 13.97 -8.93 16.31
N HIS A 6 15.16 -8.86 16.91
CA HIS A 6 15.59 -7.55 17.42
C HIS A 6 16.27 -6.60 16.42
N ASN A 7 16.62 -7.01 15.19
CA ASN A 7 17.14 -6.09 14.18
C ASN A 7 16.81 -6.56 12.75
N LEU A 8 15.73 -6.04 12.16
CA LEU A 8 15.53 -6.14 10.72
C LEU A 8 16.71 -5.46 10.00
N PRO A 9 17.24 -6.00 8.89
CA PRO A 9 18.28 -5.32 8.13
C PRO A 9 17.79 -3.93 7.70
N PRO A 10 18.68 -2.93 7.57
CA PRO A 10 18.29 -1.53 7.34
C PRO A 10 17.28 -1.36 6.20
N ASN A 11 17.48 -2.11 5.11
CA ASN A 11 16.59 -2.08 3.93
C ASN A 11 15.16 -2.55 4.21
N ASN A 12 14.95 -3.43 5.19
CA ASN A 12 13.61 -3.88 5.58
C ASN A 12 12.92 -2.85 6.49
N GLN A 13 13.69 -2.13 7.32
CA GLN A 13 13.15 -1.03 8.13
C GLN A 13 12.67 0.13 7.25
N ILE A 14 13.41 0.46 6.20
CA ILE A 14 13.02 1.48 5.21
C ILE A 14 11.70 1.11 4.54
N GLY A 15 11.54 -0.15 4.12
CA GLY A 15 10.29 -0.64 3.51
C GLY A 15 9.09 -0.46 4.45
N LEU A 16 9.25 -0.77 5.74
CA LEU A 16 8.20 -0.56 6.75
C LEU A 16 7.92 0.92 7.01
N LEU A 17 8.95 1.77 7.03
CA LEU A 17 8.78 3.22 7.18
C LEU A 17 7.97 3.80 6.02
N ILE A 18 8.31 3.43 4.77
CA ILE A 18 7.56 3.84 3.58
C ILE A 18 6.11 3.38 3.66
N GLN A 19 5.87 2.14 4.10
CA GLN A 19 4.51 1.63 4.28
C GLN A 19 3.74 2.46 5.32
N CYS A 20 4.32 2.78 6.47
CA CYS A 20 3.69 3.61 7.49
C CYS A 20 3.36 5.01 6.97
N ILE A 21 4.29 5.64 6.24
CA ILE A 21 4.07 6.95 5.63
C ILE A 21 2.91 6.89 4.63
N LEU A 22 2.87 5.88 3.76
CA LEU A 22 1.79 5.69 2.79
C LEU A 22 0.44 5.43 3.47
N VAL A 23 0.40 4.61 4.53
CA VAL A 23 -0.83 4.38 5.32
C VAL A 23 -1.34 5.71 5.88
N PHE A 24 -0.46 6.53 6.45
CA PHE A 24 -0.84 7.84 6.97
C PHE A 24 -1.46 8.72 5.87
N PHE A 25 -0.82 8.81 4.71
CA PHE A 25 -1.37 9.57 3.58
C PHE A 25 -2.70 9.01 3.10
N VAL A 26 -2.85 7.69 2.96
CA VAL A 26 -4.12 7.07 2.57
C VAL A 26 -5.24 7.46 3.54
N ILE A 27 -5.01 7.41 4.85
CA ILE A 27 -6.02 7.77 5.85
C ILE A 27 -6.44 9.24 5.68
N VAL A 28 -5.47 10.16 5.57
CA VAL A 28 -5.74 11.59 5.39
C VAL A 28 -6.53 11.83 4.10
N TYR A 29 -6.11 11.22 2.99
CA TYR A 29 -6.75 11.39 1.69
C TYR A 29 -8.15 10.76 1.63
N ILE A 30 -8.37 9.63 2.28
CA ILE A 30 -9.71 9.04 2.43
C ILE A 30 -10.64 10.04 3.12
N ILE A 31 -10.21 10.63 4.24
CA ILE A 31 -11.01 11.61 4.99
C ILE A 31 -11.33 12.82 4.10
N ILE A 32 -10.34 13.40 3.43
CA ILE A 32 -10.55 14.55 2.54
C ILE A 32 -11.50 14.20 1.38
N SER A 33 -11.33 13.02 0.78
CA SER A 33 -12.15 12.58 -0.35
C SER A 33 -13.61 12.32 0.00
N ALA A 34 -13.94 12.16 1.29
CA ALA A 34 -15.32 12.08 1.76
C ALA A 34 -16.06 13.42 1.67
N PHE A 35 -15.32 14.53 1.65
CA PHE A 35 -15.87 15.88 1.51
C PHE A 35 -15.71 16.44 0.10
N GLU A 36 -14.59 16.13 -0.56
CA GLU A 36 -14.22 16.69 -1.86
C GLU A 36 -13.90 15.57 -2.87
N SER A 37 -14.79 15.37 -3.85
CA SER A 37 -14.71 14.27 -4.81
C SER A 37 -13.49 14.34 -5.73
N VAL A 38 -12.90 15.54 -5.91
CA VAL A 38 -11.66 15.76 -6.68
C VAL A 38 -10.49 14.93 -6.12
N PHE A 39 -10.50 14.61 -4.82
CA PHE A 39 -9.44 13.82 -4.19
C PHE A 39 -9.60 12.31 -4.35
N LEU A 40 -10.72 11.81 -4.90
CA LEU A 40 -10.95 10.37 -5.05
C LEU A 40 -9.87 9.69 -5.91
N ILE A 41 -9.50 10.29 -7.04
CA ILE A 41 -8.46 9.74 -7.94
C ILE A 41 -7.09 9.71 -7.24
N PRO A 42 -6.59 10.83 -6.67
CA PRO A 42 -5.38 10.81 -5.84
C PRO A 42 -5.40 9.75 -4.74
N THR A 43 -6.50 9.61 -3.99
CA THR A 43 -6.66 8.61 -2.94
C THR A 43 -6.48 7.20 -3.48
N GLN A 44 -7.10 6.88 -4.63
CA GLN A 44 -6.99 5.57 -5.26
C GLN A 44 -5.56 5.29 -5.75
N ILE A 45 -4.86 6.27 -6.32
CA ILE A 45 -3.46 6.13 -6.75
C ILE A 45 -2.56 5.81 -5.55
N ILE A 46 -2.66 6.58 -4.47
CA ILE A 46 -1.83 6.38 -3.27
C ILE A 46 -2.19 5.03 -2.62
N THR A 47 -3.46 4.65 -2.61
CA THR A 47 -3.90 3.34 -2.10
C THR A 47 -3.34 2.20 -2.94
N SER A 48 -3.34 2.30 -4.27
CA SER A 48 -2.71 1.32 -5.15
C SER A 48 -1.21 1.19 -4.86
N LEU A 49 -0.51 2.31 -4.68
CA LEU A 49 0.91 2.31 -4.34
C LEU A 49 1.16 1.65 -2.98
N LEU A 50 0.32 1.94 -1.98
CA LEU A 50 0.38 1.30 -0.67
C LEU A 50 0.23 -0.22 -0.79
N MET A 51 -0.71 -0.70 -1.60
CA MET A 51 -0.91 -2.14 -1.82
C MET A 51 0.33 -2.81 -2.43
N PHE A 52 1.01 -2.17 -3.38
CA PHE A 52 2.27 -2.70 -3.92
C PHE A 52 3.39 -2.73 -2.89
N VAL A 53 3.52 -1.68 -2.05
CA VAL A 53 4.50 -1.65 -0.96
C VAL A 53 4.20 -2.73 0.08
N MET A 54 2.92 -2.92 0.45
CA MET A 54 2.49 -4.01 1.33
C MET A 54 2.80 -5.38 0.71
N ALA A 55 2.55 -5.58 -0.59
CA ALA A 55 2.89 -6.82 -1.28
C ALA A 55 4.40 -7.10 -1.24
N TYR A 56 5.23 -6.09 -1.50
CA TYR A 56 6.69 -6.17 -1.45
C TYR A 56 7.19 -6.51 -0.03
N ASN A 57 6.76 -5.74 0.97
CA ASN A 57 7.13 -5.96 2.36
C ASN A 57 6.65 -7.31 2.86
N ASN A 58 5.45 -7.72 2.48
CA ASN A 58 4.89 -9.01 2.86
C ASN A 58 5.62 -10.19 2.19
N HIS A 59 6.10 -10.02 0.95
CA HIS A 59 6.95 -11.01 0.30
C HIS A 59 8.33 -11.12 0.96
N LYS A 60 8.96 -9.97 1.25
CA LYS A 60 10.36 -9.90 1.69
C LYS A 60 10.56 -10.11 3.20
N ILE A 61 9.67 -9.54 4.02
CA ILE A 61 9.79 -9.51 5.48
C ILE A 61 8.96 -10.63 6.11
N PHE A 62 7.67 -10.70 5.76
CA PHE A 62 6.72 -11.61 6.39
C PHE A 62 6.61 -12.98 5.69
N LYS A 63 7.09 -13.08 4.44
CA LYS A 63 7.12 -14.29 3.61
C LYS A 63 5.76 -14.99 3.44
N SER A 64 4.65 -14.26 3.60
CA SER A 64 3.30 -14.82 3.47
C SER A 64 2.79 -14.72 2.03
N LYS A 65 2.93 -15.81 1.25
CA LYS A 65 2.59 -15.80 -0.19
C LYS A 65 1.12 -15.39 -0.46
N GLY A 66 0.17 -15.89 0.35
CA GLY A 66 -1.25 -15.59 0.18
C GLY A 66 -1.55 -14.08 0.27
N MET A 67 -1.07 -13.42 1.33
CA MET A 67 -1.27 -11.98 1.50
C MET A 67 -0.52 -11.16 0.44
N THR A 68 0.65 -11.62 -0.01
CA THR A 68 1.38 -10.96 -1.11
C THR A 68 0.55 -10.92 -2.38
N TYR A 69 -0.06 -12.05 -2.78
CA TYR A 69 -0.91 -12.08 -3.97
C TYR A 69 -2.18 -11.24 -3.78
N ALA A 70 -2.79 -11.28 -2.59
CA ALA A 70 -3.97 -10.48 -2.29
C ALA A 70 -3.69 -8.97 -2.44
N TYR A 71 -2.59 -8.47 -1.87
CA TYR A 71 -2.20 -7.07 -2.00
C TYR A 71 -1.84 -6.70 -3.44
N LEU A 72 -1.09 -7.57 -4.14
CA LEU A 72 -0.69 -7.31 -5.52
C LEU A 72 -1.90 -7.23 -6.48
N ILE A 73 -2.84 -8.17 -6.37
CA ILE A 73 -4.07 -8.20 -7.17
C ILE A 73 -4.94 -6.97 -6.86
N THR A 74 -5.12 -6.65 -5.57
CA THR A 74 -5.89 -5.46 -5.15
C THR A 74 -5.27 -4.18 -5.71
N GLY A 75 -3.94 -4.04 -5.65
CA GLY A 75 -3.24 -2.91 -6.24
C GLY A 75 -3.49 -2.77 -7.74
N ILE A 76 -3.41 -3.87 -8.50
CA ILE A 76 -3.68 -3.87 -9.95
C ILE A 76 -5.13 -3.47 -10.24
N ILE A 77 -6.10 -4.03 -9.51
CA ILE A 77 -7.52 -3.71 -9.71
C ILE A 77 -7.79 -2.22 -9.50
N ILE A 78 -7.27 -1.64 -8.41
CA ILE A 78 -7.43 -0.21 -8.13
C ILE A 78 -6.80 0.63 -9.26
N LEU A 79 -5.60 0.26 -9.71
CA LEU A 79 -4.91 0.97 -10.79
C LEU A 79 -5.71 0.93 -12.11
N LEU A 80 -6.29 -0.22 -12.45
CA LEU A 80 -7.14 -0.36 -13.65
C LEU A 80 -8.40 0.49 -13.56
N ILE A 81 -9.02 0.58 -12.37
CA ILE A 81 -10.17 1.47 -12.14
C ILE A 81 -9.76 2.92 -12.35
N VAL A 82 -8.63 3.34 -11.81
CA VAL A 82 -8.10 4.71 -11.98
C VAL A 82 -7.86 5.02 -13.46
N ILE A 83 -7.13 4.15 -14.16
CA ILE A 83 -6.82 4.34 -15.59
C ILE A 83 -8.10 4.38 -16.42
N GLY A 84 -9.03 3.45 -16.19
CA GLY A 84 -10.32 3.42 -16.87
C GLY A 84 -11.21 4.63 -16.57
N GLY A 85 -11.07 5.22 -15.38
CA GLY A 85 -11.74 6.46 -14.98
C GLY A 85 -11.13 7.72 -15.61
N LEU A 86 -9.81 7.74 -15.79
CA LEU A 86 -9.09 8.86 -16.44
C LEU A 86 -9.31 8.93 -17.97
N LEU A 87 -9.65 7.80 -18.60
CA LEU A 87 -9.88 7.69 -20.04
C LEU A 87 -11.31 8.07 -20.46
N LYS A 88 -12.19 8.40 -19.52
CA LYS A 88 -13.57 8.85 -19.75
C LYS A 88 -13.71 10.34 -19.55
#